data_AF-A0A081NBU9-F1
#
_entry.id   AF-A0A081NBU9-F1
#
_cell.length_a   1.000
_cell.length_b   1.000
_cell.length_c   1.000
_cell.angle_alpha   90.00
_cell.angle_beta   90.00
_cell.angle_gamma   90.00
#
_symmetry.space_group_name_H-M   'P 1'
#
loop_
_entity.id
_entity.type
_entity.pdbx_description
1 polymer ?
#
loop_
_entity_poly.entity_id
_entity_poly.type
_entity_poly.pdbx_seq_one_letter_code
_entity_poly.pdbx_strand_id
1 'polypeptide(L)'
;MLLVYEISGLRDRRSAERSWEATLVNEMLTQMEAFPGVMVASTNLMDGLDQAALRRFDLKIKFDFLRPEQAQRVFFEHCKLLDMESSPEAEAGVRRLNNLTLGDFALVMRQQLFNPIENPATLLSRLKAECDVKEGVKRPIGFVS
;
A
#
# COMPACT_ATOMS: atom_id res chain seq x y z
N MET A 1 23.95 1.96 1.29
CA MET A 1 22.54 1.92 0.84
C MET A 1 21.83 3.11 1.47
N LEU A 2 21.09 3.90 0.68
CA LEU A 2 20.31 5.04 1.16
C LEU A 2 18.82 4.72 1.03
N LEU A 3 18.04 4.99 2.07
CA LEU A 3 16.58 4.82 2.09
C LEU A 3 15.92 6.18 2.26
N VAL A 4 15.05 6.55 1.31
CA VAL A 4 14.28 7.79 1.36
C VAL A 4 12.80 7.44 1.37
N TYR A 5 12.07 7.88 2.39
CA TYR A 5 10.65 7.63 2.54
C TYR A 5 9.84 8.86 2.13
N GLU A 6 8.70 8.63 1.47
CA GLU A 6 7.75 9.67 1.07
C GLU A 6 8.37 10.84 0.29
N ILE A 7 9.02 10.52 -0.83
CA ILE A 7 9.66 11.52 -1.71
C ILE A 7 8.63 12.39 -2.46
N SER A 8 7.92 13.25 -1.72
CA SER A 8 6.96 14.23 -2.24
C SER A 8 7.63 15.43 -2.92
N GLY A 9 8.93 15.63 -2.69
CA GLY A 9 9.72 16.71 -3.26
C GLY A 9 10.03 16.58 -4.75
N LEU A 10 9.78 15.43 -5.38
CA LEU A 10 9.97 15.20 -6.82
C LEU A 10 8.73 15.55 -7.66
N ARG A 11 7.96 16.57 -7.26
CA ARG A 11 6.76 16.99 -8.00
C ARG A 11 7.10 17.49 -9.41
N ASP A 12 6.14 17.35 -10.34
CA ASP A 12 6.28 17.81 -11.72
C ASP A 12 6.66 19.28 -11.76
N ARG A 13 7.85 19.57 -12.32
CA ARG A 13 8.39 20.93 -12.42
C ARG A 13 7.47 21.88 -13.20
N ARG A 14 6.57 21.35 -14.04
CA ARG A 14 5.59 22.15 -14.80
C ARG A 14 4.50 22.75 -13.92
N SER A 15 4.30 22.18 -12.73
CA SER A 15 3.38 22.68 -11.70
C SER A 15 4.08 23.56 -10.65
N ALA A 16 5.39 23.79 -10.79
CA ALA A 16 6.15 24.63 -9.87
C ALA A 16 5.71 26.10 -10.00
N GLU A 17 5.20 26.67 -8.92
CA GLU A 17 4.81 28.09 -8.88
C GLU A 17 6.02 29.00 -8.76
N ARG A 18 7.17 28.46 -8.31
CA ARG A 18 8.38 29.22 -8.02
C ARG A 18 9.61 28.57 -8.65
N SER A 19 10.48 29.40 -9.24
CA SER A 19 11.69 28.93 -9.95
C SER A 19 12.65 28.13 -9.08
N TRP A 20 12.72 28.39 -7.77
CA TRP A 20 13.61 27.66 -6.85
C TRP A 20 13.17 26.21 -6.63
N GLU A 21 11.88 25.89 -6.77
CA GLU A 21 11.35 24.52 -6.62
C GLU A 21 11.92 23.61 -7.72
N ALA A 22 11.97 24.11 -8.95
CA ALA A 22 12.57 23.40 -10.08
C ALA A 22 14.09 23.20 -9.90
N THR A 23 14.79 24.19 -9.35
CA THR A 23 16.23 24.08 -9.05
C THR A 23 16.50 23.03 -7.98
N LEU A 24 15.68 23.00 -6.91
CA LEU A 24 15.80 22.01 -5.84
C LEU A 24 15.58 20.59 -6.36
N VAL A 25 14.59 20.39 -7.23
CA VAL A 25 14.34 19.10 -7.89
C VAL A 25 15.54 18.66 -8.71
N ASN A 26 16.11 19.55 -9.53
CA ASN A 26 17.27 19.20 -10.37
C ASN A 26 18.50 18.83 -9.55
N GLU A 27 18.77 19.57 -8.47
CA GLU A 27 19.87 19.24 -7.57
C GLU A 27 19.67 17.87 -6.94
N MET A 28 18.46 17.58 -6.44
CA MET A 28 18.16 16.28 -5.86
C MET A 28 18.33 15.14 -6.88
N LEU A 29 17.94 15.34 -8.14
CA LEU A 29 18.15 14.35 -9.20
C LEU A 29 19.63 14.13 -9.52
N THR A 30 20.44 15.18 -9.47
CA THR A 30 21.89 15.09 -9.69
C THR A 30 22.56 14.33 -8.54
N GLN A 31 22.15 14.60 -7.31
CA GLN A 31 22.63 13.87 -6.13
C GLN A 31 22.22 12.39 -6.17
N MET A 32 21.01 12.08 -6.65
CA MET A 32 20.56 10.71 -6.84
C MET A 32 21.41 9.94 -7.86
N GLU A 33 21.77 10.58 -8.98
CA GLU A 33 22.65 9.97 -9.99
C GLU A 33 24.09 9.80 -9.50
N ALA A 34 24.60 10.75 -8.72
CA ALA A 34 25.97 10.73 -8.22
C ALA A 34 26.17 9.80 -7.01
N PHE A 35 25.10 9.30 -6.41
CA PHE A 35 25.19 8.45 -5.23
C PHE A 35 25.85 7.11 -5.58
N PRO A 36 27.03 6.78 -4.99
CA PRO A 36 27.83 5.63 -5.42
C PRO A 36 27.29 4.26 -4.95
N GLY A 37 26.06 4.21 -4.44
CA GLY A 37 25.47 3.00 -3.87
C GLY A 37 24.01 2.80 -4.27
N VAL A 38 23.37 1.78 -3.70
CA VAL A 38 21.95 1.52 -3.95
C VAL A 38 21.10 2.53 -3.16
N MET A 39 20.31 3.32 -3.87
CA MET A 39 19.26 4.15 -3.30
C MET A 39 17.90 3.51 -3.52
N VAL A 40 17.09 3.45 -2.46
CA VAL A 40 15.68 3.05 -2.52
C VAL A 40 14.83 4.22 -2.08
N ALA A 41 13.88 4.61 -2.91
CA ALA A 41 12.90 5.63 -2.58
C ALA A 41 11.49 5.04 -2.58
N SER A 42 10.67 5.42 -1.60
CA SER A 42 9.24 5.12 -1.59
C SER A 42 8.41 6.39 -1.73
N THR A 43 7.27 6.28 -2.41
CA THR A 43 6.31 7.38 -2.57
C THR A 43 4.90 6.82 -2.59
N ASN A 44 3.99 7.52 -1.91
CA ASN A 44 2.54 7.26 -1.98
C ASN A 44 1.89 8.08 -3.10
N LEU A 45 2.62 9.06 -3.69
CA LEU A 45 2.12 9.98 -4.71
C LEU A 45 2.90 9.76 -6.01
N MET A 46 2.49 8.75 -6.78
CA MET A 46 3.05 8.51 -8.12
C MET A 46 2.48 9.50 -9.16
N ASP A 47 1.20 9.84 -9.03
CA ASP A 47 0.52 10.79 -9.91
C ASP A 47 0.95 12.22 -9.53
N GLY A 48 1.91 12.76 -10.26
CA GLY A 48 2.49 14.09 -10.02
C GLY A 48 4.00 14.09 -9.84
N LEU A 49 4.67 12.94 -9.94
CA LEU A 49 6.12 12.85 -9.95
C LEU A 49 6.71 13.32 -11.29
N ASP A 50 7.82 14.06 -11.27
CA ASP A 50 8.47 14.58 -12.47
C ASP A 50 8.93 13.44 -13.39
N GLN A 51 8.58 13.54 -14.67
CA GLN A 51 8.86 12.48 -15.64
C GLN A 51 10.36 12.24 -15.88
N ALA A 52 11.23 13.25 -15.69
CA ALA A 52 12.67 13.03 -15.77
C ALA A 52 13.25 12.46 -14.48
N ALA A 53 12.61 12.68 -13.33
CA ALA A 53 12.93 11.96 -12.11
C ALA A 53 12.66 10.46 -12.28
N LEU A 54 11.51 10.10 -12.85
CA LEU A 54 11.16 8.72 -13.13
C LEU A 54 12.15 8.02 -14.06
N ARG A 55 12.81 8.73 -14.99
CA ARG A 55 13.81 8.12 -15.89
C ARG A 55 15.12 7.76 -15.20
N ARG A 56 15.38 8.30 -14.00
CA ARG A 56 16.62 8.09 -13.23
C ARG A 56 16.52 6.97 -12.21
N PHE A 57 15.35 6.38 -12.07
CA PHE A 57 15.17 5.13 -11.33
C PHE A 57 15.31 3.95 -12.29
N ASP A 58 16.36 3.15 -12.11
CA ASP A 58 16.60 1.93 -12.90
C ASP A 58 15.50 0.89 -12.69
N LEU A 59 14.94 0.84 -11.47
CA LEU A 59 13.87 -0.09 -11.09
C LEU A 59 12.69 0.65 -10.48
N LYS A 60 11.48 0.30 -10.92
CA LYS A 60 10.20 0.80 -10.40
C LYS A 60 9.36 -0.38 -9.97
N ILE A 61 9.07 -0.48 -8.68
CA ILE A 61 8.21 -1.53 -8.13
C ILE A 61 6.92 -0.87 -7.68
N LYS A 62 5.80 -1.34 -8.22
CA LYS A 62 4.46 -0.94 -7.79
C LYS A 62 3.90 -2.02 -6.88
N PHE A 63 3.41 -1.61 -5.71
CA PHE A 63 2.67 -2.48 -4.81
C PHE A 63 1.18 -2.26 -5.02
N ASP A 64 0.54 -3.20 -5.72
CA ASP A 64 -0.91 -3.21 -5.95
C ASP A 64 -1.64 -4.07 -4.90
N PHE A 65 -2.98 -4.04 -4.95
CA PHE A 65 -3.83 -4.94 -4.19
C PHE A 65 -3.52 -6.41 -4.48
N LEU A 66 -3.78 -7.27 -3.49
CA LEU A 66 -3.56 -8.71 -3.61
C LEU A 66 -4.55 -9.31 -4.61
N ARG A 67 -4.06 -10.17 -5.50
CA ARG A 67 -4.92 -11.04 -6.30
C ARG A 67 -5.65 -12.04 -5.38
N PRO A 68 -6.83 -12.55 -5.75
CA PRO A 68 -7.60 -13.47 -4.91
C PRO A 68 -6.78 -14.66 -4.37
N GLU A 69 -5.94 -15.27 -5.21
CA GLU A 69 -5.10 -16.42 -4.82
C GLU A 69 -3.99 -16.00 -3.84
N GLN A 70 -3.46 -14.79 -3.98
CA GLN A 70 -2.48 -14.24 -3.05
C GLN A 70 -3.13 -13.90 -1.71
N ALA A 71 -4.33 -13.31 -1.74
CA ALA A 71 -5.11 -12.99 -0.54
C ALA A 71 -5.43 -14.26 0.26
N GLN A 72 -5.90 -15.31 -0.41
CA GLN A 72 -6.16 -16.62 0.21
C GLN A 72 -4.88 -17.21 0.84
N ARG A 73 -3.76 -17.23 0.09
CA ARG A 73 -2.50 -17.76 0.60
C ARG A 73 -1.99 -16.99 1.82
N VAL A 74 -2.02 -15.66 1.76
CA VAL A 74 -1.59 -14.81 2.88
C VAL A 74 -2.50 -15.04 4.09
N PHE A 75 -3.81 -15.13 3.90
CA PHE A 75 -4.75 -15.43 4.97
C PHE A 75 -4.47 -16.77 5.64
N PHE A 76 -4.26 -17.82 4.84
CA PHE A 76 -3.91 -19.15 5.34
C PHE A 76 -2.65 -19.14 6.20
N GLU A 77 -1.59 -18.44 5.76
CA GLU A 77 -0.36 -18.30 6.53
C GLU A 77 -0.58 -17.51 7.83
N HIS A 78 -1.47 -16.51 7.84
CA HIS A 78 -1.81 -15.79 9.07
C HIS A 78 -2.66 -16.61 10.04
N CYS A 79 -3.56 -17.47 9.55
CA CYS A 79 -4.27 -18.43 10.40
C CYS A 79 -3.29 -19.35 11.13
N LYS A 80 -2.29 -19.88 10.42
CA LYS A 80 -1.22 -20.69 11.03
C LYS A 80 -0.41 -19.93 12.07
N LEU A 81 -0.03 -18.67 11.78
CA LEU A 81 0.71 -17.83 12.73
C LEU A 81 -0.07 -17.55 14.03
N LEU A 82 -1.39 -17.65 13.98
CA LEU A 82 -2.28 -17.47 15.11
C LEU A 82 -2.71 -18.81 15.74
N ASP A 83 -2.09 -19.94 15.35
CA ASP A 83 -2.44 -21.29 15.80
C ASP A 83 -3.92 -21.66 15.57
N MET A 84 -4.49 -21.21 14.45
CA MET A 84 -5.87 -21.51 14.04
C MET A 84 -5.90 -22.28 12.72
N GLU A 85 -6.84 -23.21 12.58
CA GLU A 85 -7.16 -23.81 11.28
C GLU A 85 -7.97 -22.83 10.43
N SER A 86 -7.61 -22.66 9.16
CA SER A 86 -8.43 -21.88 8.23
C SER A 86 -9.75 -22.60 7.94
N SER A 87 -10.78 -21.85 7.55
CA SER A 87 -12.04 -22.43 7.06
C SER A 87 -12.26 -22.11 5.58
N PRO A 88 -12.85 -23.04 4.79
CA PRO A 88 -13.16 -22.80 3.38
C PRO A 88 -14.03 -21.55 3.16
N GLU A 89 -14.96 -21.28 4.09
CA GLU A 89 -15.84 -20.11 4.04
C GLU A 89 -15.05 -18.82 4.23
N ALA A 90 -14.12 -18.79 5.18
CA ALA A 90 -13.30 -17.62 5.46
C ALA A 90 -12.32 -17.32 4.31
N GLU A 91 -11.71 -18.38 3.76
CA GLU A 91 -10.86 -18.29 2.57
C GLU A 91 -11.63 -17.77 1.36
N ALA A 92 -12.83 -18.30 1.10
CA ALA A 92 -13.70 -17.80 0.03
C ALA A 92 -14.12 -16.34 0.26
N GLY A 93 -14.30 -15.92 1.52
CA GLY A 93 -14.58 -14.55 1.89
C GLY A 93 -13.40 -13.60 1.57
N VAL A 94 -12.18 -13.99 1.93
CA VAL A 94 -10.97 -13.19 1.66
C VAL A 94 -10.72 -13.03 0.17
N ARG A 95 -10.96 -14.08 -0.64
CA ARG A 95 -10.80 -14.01 -2.10
C ARG A 95 -11.67 -12.96 -2.78
N ARG A 96 -12.78 -12.55 -2.14
CA ARG A 96 -13.71 -11.54 -2.66
C ARG A 96 -13.31 -10.10 -2.32
N LEU A 97 -12.30 -9.90 -1.47
CA LEU A 97 -11.81 -8.57 -1.12
C LEU A 97 -10.86 -8.06 -2.21
N ASN A 98 -11.32 -7.07 -2.99
CA ASN A 98 -10.62 -6.60 -4.19
C ASN A 98 -9.57 -5.51 -3.93
N ASN A 99 -9.59 -4.91 -2.74
CA ASN A 99 -8.70 -3.80 -2.34
C ASN A 99 -7.82 -4.15 -1.12
N LEU A 100 -7.64 -5.46 -0.86
CA LEU A 100 -6.87 -5.96 0.26
C LEU A 100 -5.36 -5.84 -0.03
N THR A 101 -4.59 -5.34 0.93
CA THR A 101 -3.12 -5.25 0.84
C THR A 101 -2.43 -6.07 1.93
N LEU A 102 -1.13 -6.34 1.76
CA LEU A 102 -0.30 -6.89 2.83
C LEU A 102 -0.26 -5.96 4.06
N GLY A 103 -0.44 -4.66 3.85
CA GLY A 103 -0.52 -3.67 4.93
C GLY A 103 -1.74 -3.88 5.83
N ASP A 104 -2.86 -4.36 5.29
CA ASP A 104 -4.08 -4.64 6.09
C ASP A 104 -3.87 -5.83 7.00
N PHE A 105 -3.26 -6.89 6.48
CA PHE A 105 -2.84 -8.02 7.31
C PHE A 105 -1.91 -7.55 8.44
N ALA A 106 -0.88 -6.76 8.12
CA ALA A 106 0.04 -6.23 9.12
C ALA A 106 -0.64 -5.31 10.16
N LEU A 107 -1.67 -4.56 9.76
CA LEU A 107 -2.47 -3.74 10.67
C LEU A 107 -3.31 -4.60 11.60
N VAL A 108 -4.09 -5.55 11.06
CA VAL A 108 -4.93 -6.46 11.84
C VAL A 108 -4.10 -7.31 12.79
N MET A 109 -2.92 -7.77 12.36
CA MET A 109 -1.97 -8.50 13.23
C MET A 109 -1.40 -7.63 14.35
N ARG A 110 -1.13 -6.34 14.11
CA ARG A 110 -0.75 -5.43 15.20
C ARG A 110 -1.88 -5.22 16.21
N GLN A 111 -3.13 -5.16 15.74
CA GLN A 111 -4.30 -5.03 16.61
C GLN A 111 -4.53 -6.28 17.48
N GLN A 112 -4.09 -7.46 17.04
CA GLN A 112 -4.19 -8.71 17.79
C GLN A 112 -3.55 -8.62 19.19
N LEU A 113 -2.55 -7.76 19.38
CA LEU A 113 -1.87 -7.56 20.68
C LEU A 113 -2.79 -7.02 21.78
N PHE A 114 -3.82 -6.24 21.44
CA PHE A 114 -4.76 -5.64 22.40
C PHE A 114 -6.22 -6.02 22.14
N ASN A 115 -6.49 -6.73 21.05
CA ASN A 115 -7.79 -7.29 20.71
C ASN A 115 -7.56 -8.67 20.06
N PRO A 116 -7.44 -9.76 20.83
CA PRO A 116 -7.12 -11.08 20.31
C PRO A 116 -8.04 -11.54 19.17
N ILE A 117 -7.50 -12.30 18.23
CA ILE A 117 -8.24 -12.90 17.12
C ILE A 117 -8.41 -14.38 17.46
N GLU A 118 -9.64 -14.80 17.71
CA GLU A 118 -9.92 -16.13 18.26
C GLU A 118 -10.28 -17.17 17.19
N ASN A 119 -10.65 -16.73 15.99
CA ASN A 119 -11.04 -17.63 14.91
C ASN A 119 -10.84 -16.98 13.51
N PRO A 120 -10.82 -17.78 12.43
CA PRO A 120 -10.66 -17.27 11.06
C PRO A 120 -11.76 -16.31 10.61
N ALA A 121 -12.99 -16.47 11.09
CA ALA A 121 -14.10 -15.58 10.74
C ALA A 121 -13.88 -14.17 11.32
N THR A 122 -13.30 -14.05 12.51
CA THR A 122 -12.88 -12.79 13.12
C THR A 122 -11.72 -12.15 12.34
N LEU A 123 -10.76 -12.93 11.87
CA LEU A 123 -9.69 -12.41 11.01
C LEU A 123 -10.27 -11.83 9.70
N LEU A 124 -11.12 -12.61 9.02
CA LEU A 124 -11.80 -12.16 7.80
C LEU A 124 -12.62 -10.89 8.05
N SER A 125 -13.41 -10.83 9.13
CA SER A 125 -14.28 -9.67 9.40
C SER A 125 -13.48 -8.39 9.64
N ARG A 126 -12.33 -8.49 10.31
CA ARG A 126 -11.42 -7.35 10.50
C ARG A 126 -10.75 -6.91 9.22
N LEU A 127 -10.26 -7.85 8.40
CA LEU A 127 -9.70 -7.51 7.09
C LEU A 127 -10.75 -6.82 6.20
N LYS A 128 -11.99 -7.30 6.23
CA LYS A 128 -13.11 -6.66 5.53
C LYS A 128 -13.36 -5.24 6.05
N ALA A 129 -13.32 -5.01 7.36
CA ALA A 129 -13.51 -3.68 7.92
C ALA A 129 -12.40 -2.70 7.45
N GLU A 130 -11.14 -3.14 7.38
CA GLU A 130 -10.04 -2.31 6.85
C GLU A 130 -10.22 -2.03 5.35
N CYS A 131 -10.69 -3.00 4.57
CA CYS A 131 -11.07 -2.81 3.18
C CYS A 131 -12.19 -1.76 3.00
N ASP A 132 -13.22 -1.81 3.85
CA ASP A 132 -14.36 -0.88 3.79
C ASP A 132 -13.94 0.58 4.10
N VAL A 133 -12.96 0.78 5.00
CA VAL A 133 -12.42 2.11 5.31
C VAL A 133 -11.73 2.73 4.09
N LYS A 134 -11.01 1.93 3.30
CA LYS A 134 -10.28 2.41 2.11
C LYS A 134 -11.16 2.78 0.94
N GLU A 135 -12.29 2.12 0.76
CA GLU A 135 -13.22 2.46 -0.33
C GLU A 135 -13.95 3.79 -0.07
N GLY A 136 -13.90 4.29 1.17
CA GLY A 136 -14.89 5.22 1.67
C GLY A 136 -16.26 4.55 1.67
N VAL A 137 -17.14 4.94 2.58
CA VAL A 137 -18.53 4.46 2.56
C VAL A 137 -19.21 4.98 1.27
N LYS A 138 -19.04 4.26 0.15
CA LYS A 138 -19.85 4.41 -1.07
C LYS A 138 -21.19 3.74 -0.83
N ARG A 139 -21.96 4.27 0.12
CA ARG A 139 -23.40 4.00 0.17
C ARG A 139 -24.03 4.79 -0.98
N PRO A 140 -24.63 4.17 -2.00
CA PRO A 140 -25.53 4.90 -2.88
C PRO A 140 -26.70 5.40 -2.03
N ILE A 141 -26.79 6.71 -1.82
CA ILE A 141 -28.02 7.36 -1.36
C ILE A 141 -28.98 7.31 -2.56
N GLY A 142 -29.69 6.20 -2.71
CA GLY A 142 -30.83 6.07 -3.60
C GLY A 142 -32.10 6.18 -2.77
N PHE A 143 -32.87 7.24 -3.00
CA PHE A 143 -34.22 7.35 -2.45
C PHE A 143 -35.09 6.27 -3.08
N VAL A 144 -35.70 5.43 -2.25
CA VAL A 144 -36.85 4.62 -2.66
C VAL A 144 -38.02 5.58 -2.79
N SER A 145 -38.59 5.71 -3.99
CA SER A 145 -39.95 6.23 -4.20
C SER A 145 -40.96 5.11 -4.02
#